data_AF-A0AAE0NMZ7-F1
#
_entry.id   AF-A0AAE0NMZ7-F1
#
_cell.length_a   1.000
_cell.length_b   1.000
_cell.length_c   1.000
_cell.angle_alpha   90.00
_cell.angle_beta   90.00
_cell.angle_gamma   90.00
#
_symmetry.space_group_name_H-M   'P 1'
#
loop_
_entity.id
_entity.type
_entity.pdbx_description
1 polymer ?
#
loop_
_entity_poly.entity_id
_entity_poly.type
_entity_poly.pdbx_seq_one_letter_code
_entity_poly.pdbx_strand_id
1 'polypeptide(L)'
;MEIYTLNLAGLLVLCGALFAAQRRQQHRAESRSESTDNSSSSSSSSSSSSSSSSSSSSSNNNLNKKTKTTPGTESLPPHSRRSFLTVYALVMAADWLQGPFLYALYRDEHGVAAATVPALFTAGFTAGAASGSVLGSVADRRGRKAACLFFCVAYALSCVLTAFPHPSAAVLLPMLFAGRVLGGVGTSLLFTAFESWLVADFHHHHARGGGGGGGGGGELAETFGLMSTLNSAVAILSGVGSEWLVAATGTRKAPFAASVVLLAVAFGLIWTQWRENYGETGPATQPSPGQPTHKLPKDKQLWTVLASPKVLSLGLASTVFEGSMYLFVFFWTPALKSARASSSPEKDLPYGVIFASFMAAALAASLAFGMVTTATTTAARHARLLVAILGTAAACFFLVSSRTVAAAAPSEQATFWVFCLFEATVGVYWPCIGCLRGAVVDDAVRARVYGLLRVPLNIFVVVSLLLTRAGGADAFKNVFAGCGLLLLATCGALWLGQGVTERRAKQVTSSRRD
;
A
#
# COMPACT_ATOMS: atom_id res chain seq x y z
N MET A 1 -22.43 0.91 19.61
CA MET A 1 -22.49 0.92 18.13
C MET A 1 -22.69 2.32 17.59
N GLU A 2 -23.64 3.08 18.13
CA GLU A 2 -24.00 4.41 17.60
C GLU A 2 -22.82 5.39 17.51
N ILE A 3 -22.00 5.50 18.57
CA ILE A 3 -20.86 6.44 18.55
C ILE A 3 -19.81 6.10 17.48
N TYR A 4 -19.46 4.82 17.32
CA TYR A 4 -18.49 4.39 16.29
C TYR A 4 -19.03 4.60 14.88
N THR A 5 -20.31 4.35 14.68
CA THR A 5 -20.97 4.56 13.38
C THR A 5 -21.00 6.05 13.03
N LEU A 6 -21.27 6.92 14.01
CA LEU A 6 -21.21 8.36 13.85
C LEU A 6 -19.79 8.85 13.54
N ASN A 7 -18.78 8.34 14.25
CA ASN A 7 -17.37 8.66 13.98
C ASN A 7 -16.97 8.25 12.55
N LEU A 8 -17.36 7.04 12.13
CA LEU A 8 -17.11 6.56 10.77
C LEU A 8 -17.79 7.47 9.74
N ALA A 9 -19.07 7.81 9.94
CA ALA A 9 -19.79 8.72 9.05
C ALA A 9 -19.07 10.07 8.91
N GLY A 10 -18.59 10.65 10.02
CA GLY A 10 -17.79 11.87 9.99
C GLY A 10 -16.49 11.74 9.19
N LEU A 11 -15.76 10.62 9.36
CA LEU A 11 -14.54 10.33 8.60
C LEU A 11 -14.82 10.12 7.11
N LEU A 12 -15.94 9.49 6.75
CA LEU A 12 -16.36 9.31 5.35
C LEU A 12 -16.73 10.64 4.69
N VAL A 13 -17.43 11.52 5.41
CA VAL A 13 -17.72 12.88 4.94
C VAL A 13 -16.41 13.65 4.70
N LEU A 14 -15.44 13.54 5.61
CA LEU A 14 -14.12 14.14 5.43
C LEU A 14 -13.39 13.58 4.20
N CYS A 15 -13.40 12.25 4.00
CA CYS A 15 -12.83 11.62 2.81
C CYS A 15 -13.48 12.16 1.53
N GLY A 16 -14.81 12.24 1.49
CA GLY A 16 -15.56 12.76 0.35
C GLY A 16 -15.22 14.23 0.06
N ALA A 17 -15.12 15.06 1.09
CA ALA A 17 -14.74 16.47 0.96
C ALA A 17 -13.31 16.63 0.43
N LEU A 18 -12.35 15.87 0.95
CA LEU A 18 -10.95 15.90 0.51
C LEU A 18 -10.81 15.39 -0.93
N PHE A 19 -11.51 14.30 -1.28
CA PHE A 19 -11.53 13.76 -2.63
C PHE A 19 -12.09 14.77 -3.65
N ALA A 20 -13.21 15.43 -3.30
CA ALA A 20 -13.78 16.48 -4.13
C ALA A 20 -12.83 17.68 -4.28
N ALA A 21 -12.14 18.08 -3.20
CA ALA A 21 -11.16 19.16 -3.23
C ALA A 21 -9.93 18.82 -4.11
N GLN A 22 -9.40 17.61 -3.98
CA GLN A 22 -8.27 17.13 -4.79
C GLN A 22 -8.62 17.08 -6.29
N ARG A 23 -9.82 16.56 -6.65
CA ARG A 23 -10.29 16.57 -8.04
C ARG A 23 -10.42 17.98 -8.60
N ARG A 24 -10.94 18.93 -7.81
CA ARG A 24 -11.04 20.34 -8.23
C ARG A 24 -9.66 20.95 -8.47
N GLN A 25 -8.65 20.60 -7.67
CA GLN A 25 -7.27 21.07 -7.90
C GLN A 25 -6.67 20.50 -9.18
N GLN A 26 -6.85 19.21 -9.45
CA GLN A 26 -6.37 18.57 -10.69
C GLN A 26 -7.00 19.23 -11.93
N HIS A 27 -8.31 19.41 -11.94
CA HIS A 27 -9.00 20.06 -13.06
C HIS A 27 -8.58 21.53 -13.26
N ARG A 28 -8.25 22.25 -12.18
CA ARG A 28 -7.68 23.61 -12.26
C ARG A 28 -6.25 23.61 -12.81
N ALA A 29 -5.47 22.57 -12.54
CA ALA A 29 -4.11 22.46 -13.08
C ALA A 29 -4.14 22.16 -14.59
N GLU A 30 -5.01 21.23 -15.02
CA GLU A 30 -5.20 20.86 -16.43
C GLU A 30 -5.70 22.03 -17.28
N SER A 31 -6.72 22.75 -16.81
CA SER A 31 -7.21 23.95 -17.51
C SER A 31 -6.16 25.07 -17.62
N ARG A 32 -5.26 25.17 -16.64
CA ARG A 32 -4.16 26.15 -16.67
C ARG A 32 -3.06 25.72 -17.65
N SER A 33 -2.72 24.43 -17.75
CA SER A 33 -1.77 23.97 -18.77
C SER A 33 -2.31 24.15 -20.18
N GLU A 34 -3.58 23.81 -20.44
CA GLU A 34 -4.22 24.02 -21.75
C GLU A 34 -4.26 25.50 -22.16
N SER A 35 -4.53 26.41 -21.21
CA SER A 35 -4.48 27.85 -21.49
C SER A 35 -3.07 28.37 -21.82
N THR A 36 -2.03 27.75 -21.24
CA THR A 36 -0.63 28.13 -21.47
C THR A 36 -0.13 27.61 -22.82
N ASP A 37 -0.54 26.40 -23.21
CA ASP A 37 -0.23 25.80 -24.52
C ASP A 37 -0.98 26.49 -25.67
N ASN A 38 -2.22 26.94 -25.45
CA ASN A 38 -2.94 27.76 -26.44
C ASN A 38 -2.33 29.17 -26.60
N SER A 39 -1.82 29.75 -25.51
CA SER A 39 -1.14 31.07 -25.58
C SER A 39 0.21 31.00 -26.30
N SER A 40 0.97 29.91 -26.15
CA SER A 40 2.28 29.70 -26.79
C SER A 40 2.18 29.24 -28.25
N SER A 41 1.10 28.58 -28.64
CA SER A 41 0.81 28.28 -30.06
C SER A 41 0.33 29.53 -30.83
N SER A 42 -0.43 30.43 -30.19
CA SER A 42 -0.90 31.68 -30.81
C SER A 42 0.22 32.68 -31.12
N SER A 43 1.34 32.67 -30.39
CA SER A 43 2.48 33.56 -30.60
C SER A 43 3.45 33.12 -31.71
N SER A 44 3.22 31.95 -32.34
CA SER A 44 4.04 31.45 -33.46
C SER A 44 3.45 31.70 -34.85
N SER A 45 2.31 32.42 -34.95
CA SER A 45 1.58 32.63 -36.22
C SER A 45 1.67 34.03 -36.82
N SER A 46 2.53 34.92 -36.30
CA SER A 46 2.69 36.29 -36.82
C SER A 46 4.06 36.53 -37.46
N SER A 47 4.29 36.00 -38.66
CA SER A 47 5.18 36.63 -39.66
C SER A 47 5.14 35.91 -41.02
N SER A 48 4.51 36.55 -42.00
CA SER A 48 4.94 36.70 -43.41
C SER A 48 3.74 36.78 -44.34
N SER A 49 3.37 38.00 -44.68
CA SER A 49 2.60 38.36 -45.85
C SER A 49 3.56 38.43 -47.06
N SER A 50 3.20 37.79 -48.18
CA SER A 50 3.41 38.37 -49.50
C SER A 50 2.59 37.64 -50.57
N SER A 51 2.09 38.48 -51.46
CA SER A 51 1.20 38.29 -52.59
C SER A 51 1.75 37.40 -53.72
N SER A 52 0.86 36.68 -54.40
CA SER A 52 0.77 36.75 -55.87
C SER A 52 -0.56 36.18 -56.37
N SER A 53 -1.13 36.92 -57.33
CA SER A 53 -2.38 36.70 -58.03
C SER A 53 -2.19 35.82 -59.28
N SER A 54 -3.11 34.91 -59.55
CA SER A 54 -3.51 34.55 -60.92
C SER A 54 -4.91 33.93 -60.94
N SER A 55 -5.63 34.19 -62.03
CA SER A 55 -7.09 34.15 -62.19
C SER A 55 -7.63 32.85 -62.81
N SER A 56 -8.96 32.71 -62.67
CA SER A 56 -9.93 32.04 -63.56
C SER A 56 -10.02 30.51 -63.58
N SER A 57 -11.11 29.96 -63.04
CA SER A 57 -12.28 29.48 -63.82
C SER A 57 -13.17 28.53 -63.01
N SER A 58 -14.48 28.75 -63.13
CA SER A 58 -15.57 28.03 -62.48
C SER A 58 -15.65 26.53 -62.81
N SER A 59 -16.02 25.70 -61.82
CA SER A 59 -17.00 24.61 -61.99
C SER A 59 -17.33 23.97 -60.64
N ASN A 60 -18.62 24.04 -60.28
CA ASN A 60 -19.24 23.23 -59.23
C ASN A 60 -19.06 21.74 -59.55
N ASN A 61 -18.68 20.94 -58.55
CA ASN A 61 -19.14 19.55 -58.44
C ASN A 61 -19.02 19.05 -57.01
N ASN A 62 -20.19 18.81 -56.40
CA ASN A 62 -20.39 17.90 -55.29
C ASN A 62 -19.95 16.49 -55.72
N LEU A 63 -18.97 15.89 -55.03
CA LEU A 63 -18.96 14.45 -54.73
C LEU A 63 -17.79 14.07 -53.79
N ASN A 64 -18.15 13.47 -52.65
CA ASN A 64 -17.38 12.55 -51.80
C ASN A 64 -15.84 12.62 -51.82
N LYS A 65 -15.24 13.10 -50.72
CA LYS A 65 -13.89 12.69 -50.33
C LYS A 65 -13.75 12.57 -48.82
N LYS A 66 -13.67 11.31 -48.38
CA LYS A 66 -13.23 10.80 -47.07
C LYS A 66 -12.50 11.85 -46.22
N THR A 67 -13.16 12.29 -45.16
CA THR A 67 -12.54 12.93 -44.00
C THR A 67 -11.55 11.93 -43.40
N LYS A 68 -10.26 12.23 -43.54
CA LYS A 68 -9.18 11.65 -42.75
C LYS A 68 -9.39 12.15 -41.32
N THR A 69 -10.13 11.39 -40.52
CA THR A 69 -10.13 11.53 -39.07
C THR A 69 -8.76 11.09 -38.56
N THR A 70 -8.05 12.02 -37.93
CA THR A 70 -6.94 11.75 -37.03
C THR A 70 -7.43 10.76 -35.95
N PRO A 71 -6.91 9.53 -35.84
CA PRO A 71 -7.27 8.68 -34.72
C PRO A 71 -6.42 9.09 -33.51
N GLY A 72 -7.12 9.53 -32.47
CA GLY A 72 -6.56 9.77 -31.16
C GLY A 72 -6.05 8.48 -30.52
N THR A 73 -5.14 8.70 -29.57
CA THR A 73 -4.65 7.82 -28.51
C THR A 73 -5.59 6.63 -28.22
N GLU A 74 -5.34 5.48 -28.84
CA GLU A 74 -6.00 4.22 -28.46
C GLU A 74 -5.32 3.68 -27.20
N SER A 75 -5.98 3.91 -26.06
CA SER A 75 -5.77 3.24 -24.77
C SER A 75 -6.06 1.74 -24.87
N LEU A 76 -5.63 0.95 -23.88
CA LEU A 76 -5.91 -0.49 -23.84
C LEU A 76 -7.38 -0.82 -24.17
N PRO A 77 -7.66 -1.97 -24.81
CA PRO A 77 -9.04 -2.42 -24.95
C PRO A 77 -9.73 -2.37 -23.57
N PRO A 78 -10.84 -1.63 -23.41
CA PRO A 78 -11.46 -1.34 -22.11
C PRO A 78 -11.88 -2.60 -21.33
N HIS A 79 -11.92 -3.75 -21.99
CA HIS A 79 -12.18 -5.06 -21.42
C HIS A 79 -11.06 -5.60 -20.50
N SER A 80 -9.77 -5.36 -20.79
CA SER A 80 -8.66 -5.95 -20.00
C SER A 80 -8.46 -5.24 -18.65
N ARG A 81 -8.42 -3.90 -18.67
CA ARG A 81 -8.23 -3.08 -17.45
C ARG A 81 -9.35 -3.26 -16.42
N ARG A 82 -10.61 -3.27 -16.87
CA ARG A 82 -11.78 -3.47 -16.00
C ARG A 82 -11.83 -4.88 -15.43
N SER A 83 -11.48 -5.89 -16.22
CA SER A 83 -11.37 -7.28 -15.76
C SER A 83 -10.35 -7.39 -14.63
N PHE A 84 -9.13 -6.86 -14.83
CA PHE A 84 -8.08 -6.89 -13.80
C PHE A 84 -8.52 -6.19 -12.52
N LEU A 85 -9.05 -4.97 -12.61
CA LEU A 85 -9.48 -4.21 -11.43
C LEU A 85 -10.63 -4.89 -10.68
N THR A 86 -11.52 -5.57 -11.38
CA THR A 86 -12.60 -6.35 -10.75
C THR A 86 -12.02 -7.51 -9.94
N VAL A 87 -11.09 -8.28 -10.54
CA VAL A 87 -10.39 -9.36 -9.84
C VAL A 87 -9.62 -8.80 -8.64
N TYR A 88 -8.87 -7.72 -8.83
CA TYR A 88 -8.10 -7.06 -7.78
C TYR A 88 -9.01 -6.62 -6.62
N ALA A 89 -10.16 -6.00 -6.90
CA ALA A 89 -11.13 -5.63 -5.88
C ALA A 89 -11.63 -6.84 -5.08
N LEU A 90 -11.93 -7.97 -5.75
CA LEU A 90 -12.41 -9.19 -5.10
C LEU A 90 -11.35 -9.81 -4.18
N VAL A 91 -10.10 -9.90 -4.64
CA VAL A 91 -9.03 -10.50 -3.83
C VAL A 91 -8.62 -9.60 -2.67
N MET A 92 -8.62 -8.27 -2.85
CA MET A 92 -8.42 -7.33 -1.74
C MET A 92 -9.60 -7.37 -0.77
N ALA A 93 -10.83 -7.49 -1.26
CA ALA A 93 -12.01 -7.60 -0.40
C ALA A 93 -11.92 -8.86 0.47
N ALA A 94 -11.55 -10.00 -0.13
CA ALA A 94 -11.36 -11.24 0.62
C ALA A 94 -10.31 -11.11 1.74
N ASP A 95 -9.24 -10.36 1.50
CA ASP A 95 -8.22 -10.09 2.52
C ASP A 95 -8.72 -9.16 3.64
N TRP A 96 -9.35 -8.06 3.28
CA TRP A 96 -9.80 -7.06 4.25
C TRP A 96 -10.99 -7.50 5.09
N LEU A 97 -11.85 -8.38 4.56
CA LEU A 97 -13.07 -8.82 5.25
C LEU A 97 -12.77 -9.59 6.54
N GLN A 98 -11.70 -10.39 6.55
CA GLN A 98 -11.28 -11.18 7.71
C GLN A 98 -10.48 -10.40 8.74
N GLY A 99 -9.77 -9.34 8.33
CA GLY A 99 -8.83 -8.57 9.15
C GLY A 99 -9.39 -8.14 10.51
N PRO A 100 -10.58 -7.50 10.59
CA PRO A 100 -11.13 -6.98 11.84
C PRO A 100 -11.42 -8.05 12.89
N PHE A 101 -11.80 -9.25 12.45
CA PHE A 101 -12.30 -10.31 13.33
C PHE A 101 -11.25 -11.36 13.67
N LEU A 102 -10.06 -11.31 13.06
CA LEU A 102 -9.06 -12.36 13.15
C LEU A 102 -8.55 -12.63 14.58
N TYR A 103 -8.31 -11.58 15.37
CA TYR A 103 -7.94 -11.73 16.79
C TYR A 103 -9.11 -12.26 17.63
N ALA A 104 -10.31 -11.68 17.43
CA ALA A 104 -11.52 -12.05 18.17
C ALA A 104 -11.94 -13.50 17.87
N LEU A 105 -11.78 -13.98 16.64
CA LEU A 105 -12.05 -15.36 16.27
C LEU A 105 -11.16 -16.34 17.07
N TYR A 106 -9.87 -16.03 17.24
CA TYR A 106 -8.96 -16.87 18.00
C TYR A 106 -9.24 -16.87 19.50
N ARG A 107 -9.47 -15.69 20.08
CA ARG A 107 -9.65 -15.56 21.53
C ARG A 107 -11.06 -15.92 21.97
N ASP A 108 -12.06 -15.41 21.27
CA ASP A 108 -13.44 -15.35 21.74
C ASP A 108 -14.30 -16.50 21.19
N GLU A 109 -14.02 -17.00 19.98
CA GLU A 109 -14.74 -18.17 19.44
C GLU A 109 -13.99 -19.48 19.62
N HIS A 110 -12.69 -19.53 19.28
CA HIS A 110 -11.90 -20.76 19.39
C HIS A 110 -11.31 -20.99 20.78
N GLY A 111 -11.39 -20.00 21.68
CA GLY A 111 -10.87 -20.12 23.05
C GLY A 111 -9.35 -20.29 23.13
N VAL A 112 -8.59 -19.90 22.10
CA VAL A 112 -7.13 -20.04 22.07
C VAL A 112 -6.52 -19.18 23.19
N ALA A 113 -5.57 -19.75 23.91
CA ALA A 113 -4.84 -19.05 24.97
C ALA A 113 -4.19 -17.76 24.43
N ALA A 114 -4.31 -16.66 25.19
CA ALA A 114 -3.79 -15.36 24.77
C ALA A 114 -2.29 -15.37 24.41
N ALA A 115 -1.49 -16.18 25.13
CA ALA A 115 -0.06 -16.34 24.88
C ALA A 115 0.26 -17.05 23.54
N THR A 116 -0.68 -17.81 22.97
CA THR A 116 -0.50 -18.55 21.72
C THR A 116 -0.89 -17.73 20.49
N VAL A 117 -1.77 -16.74 20.64
CA VAL A 117 -2.21 -15.87 19.53
C VAL A 117 -1.02 -15.13 18.87
N PRO A 118 -0.07 -14.51 19.61
CA PRO A 118 1.12 -13.92 18.99
C PRO A 118 1.89 -14.91 18.12
N ALA A 119 2.05 -16.16 18.57
CA ALA A 119 2.77 -17.18 17.82
C ALA A 119 2.10 -17.52 16.48
N LEU A 120 0.76 -17.53 16.42
CA LEU A 120 0.00 -17.72 15.18
C LEU A 120 0.23 -16.55 14.19
N PHE A 121 0.27 -15.32 14.68
CA PHE A 121 0.59 -14.16 13.84
C PHE A 121 2.05 -14.20 13.37
N THR A 122 2.99 -14.53 14.25
CA THR A 122 4.41 -14.72 13.91
C THR A 122 4.58 -15.74 12.79
N ALA A 123 3.87 -16.87 12.84
CA ALA A 123 3.94 -17.89 11.79
C ALA A 123 3.50 -17.33 10.43
N GLY A 124 2.41 -16.54 10.38
CA GLY A 124 1.95 -15.92 9.15
C GLY A 124 2.94 -14.90 8.58
N PHE A 125 3.43 -13.98 9.42
CA PHE A 125 4.44 -13.00 8.99
C PHE A 125 5.74 -13.68 8.53
N THR A 126 6.18 -14.71 9.24
CA THR A 126 7.40 -15.46 8.88
C THR A 126 7.23 -16.21 7.56
N ALA A 127 6.08 -16.86 7.36
CA ALA A 127 5.77 -17.54 6.11
C ALA A 127 5.70 -16.54 4.93
N GLY A 128 5.07 -15.38 5.11
CA GLY A 128 5.04 -14.32 4.10
C GLY A 128 6.44 -13.83 3.77
N ALA A 129 7.25 -13.52 4.79
CA ALA A 129 8.64 -13.08 4.65
C ALA A 129 9.51 -14.09 3.89
N ALA A 130 9.45 -15.37 4.27
CA ALA A 130 10.25 -16.43 3.67
C ALA A 130 9.82 -16.74 2.23
N SER A 131 8.52 -16.63 1.95
CA SER A 131 7.96 -16.99 0.65
C SER A 131 8.04 -15.87 -0.39
N GLY A 132 8.11 -14.60 0.01
CA GLY A 132 8.03 -13.46 -0.91
C GLY A 132 9.09 -13.45 -2.04
N SER A 133 10.35 -13.75 -1.72
CA SER A 133 11.43 -13.78 -2.73
C SER A 133 11.36 -15.02 -3.63
N VAL A 134 11.02 -16.17 -3.05
CA VAL A 134 10.92 -17.45 -3.77
C VAL A 134 9.71 -17.43 -4.71
N LEU A 135 8.54 -17.05 -4.21
CA LEU A 135 7.29 -17.12 -4.96
C LEU A 135 7.25 -16.12 -6.12
N GLY A 136 7.87 -14.94 -5.99
CA GLY A 136 8.04 -14.04 -7.13
C GLY A 136 8.84 -14.71 -8.26
N SER A 137 9.98 -15.32 -7.92
CA SER A 137 10.81 -16.02 -8.92
C SER A 137 10.14 -17.26 -9.53
N VAL A 138 9.33 -17.97 -8.73
CA VAL A 138 8.58 -19.15 -9.20
C VAL A 138 7.41 -18.72 -10.08
N ALA A 139 6.70 -17.64 -9.74
CA ALA A 139 5.64 -17.08 -10.56
C ALA A 139 6.16 -16.66 -11.94
N ASP A 140 7.35 -16.06 -12.00
CA ASP A 140 7.97 -15.70 -13.28
C ASP A 140 8.30 -16.90 -14.16
N ARG A 141 8.69 -18.04 -13.57
CA ARG A 141 9.09 -19.27 -14.29
C ARG A 141 7.92 -20.18 -14.64
N ARG A 142 6.95 -20.35 -13.73
CA ARG A 142 5.83 -21.29 -13.86
C ARG A 142 4.57 -20.65 -14.40
N GLY A 143 4.52 -19.32 -14.52
CA GLY A 143 3.37 -18.57 -15.00
C GLY A 143 2.74 -17.73 -13.91
N ARG A 144 2.52 -16.44 -14.20
CA ARG A 144 1.96 -15.48 -13.23
C ARG A 144 0.45 -15.67 -13.05
N LYS A 145 -0.28 -16.14 -14.08
CA LYS A 145 -1.70 -16.51 -13.93
C LYS A 145 -1.82 -17.73 -13.01
N ALA A 146 -1.02 -18.77 -13.22
CA ALA A 146 -0.97 -19.92 -12.34
C ALA A 146 -0.67 -19.54 -10.88
N ALA A 147 0.23 -18.58 -10.65
CA ALA A 147 0.52 -18.06 -9.31
C ALA A 147 -0.69 -17.35 -8.67
N CYS A 148 -1.45 -16.56 -9.45
CA CYS A 148 -2.68 -15.91 -8.96
C CYS A 148 -3.81 -16.92 -8.67
N LEU A 149 -3.93 -17.98 -9.46
CA LEU A 149 -4.87 -19.07 -9.20
C LEU A 149 -4.48 -19.87 -7.94
N PHE A 150 -3.19 -20.16 -7.78
CA PHE A 150 -2.66 -20.79 -6.57
C PHE A 150 -2.91 -19.91 -5.34
N PHE A 151 -2.75 -18.59 -5.46
CA PHE A 151 -3.15 -17.65 -4.41
C PHE A 151 -4.60 -17.85 -4.00
N CYS A 152 -5.56 -17.85 -4.93
CA CYS A 152 -6.98 -18.01 -4.60
C CYS A 152 -7.25 -19.31 -3.81
N VAL A 153 -6.63 -20.42 -4.23
CA VAL A 153 -6.79 -21.73 -3.55
C VAL A 153 -6.13 -21.72 -2.17
N ALA A 154 -4.86 -21.29 -2.08
CA ALA A 154 -4.11 -21.26 -0.83
C ALA A 154 -4.77 -20.33 0.20
N TYR A 155 -5.27 -19.17 -0.24
CA TYR A 155 -5.93 -18.20 0.62
C TYR A 155 -7.32 -18.67 1.07
N ALA A 156 -8.09 -19.28 0.18
CA ALA A 156 -9.37 -19.88 0.55
C ALA A 156 -9.18 -21.01 1.57
N LEU A 157 -8.17 -21.85 1.38
CA LEU A 157 -7.80 -22.90 2.34
C LEU A 157 -7.36 -22.30 3.69
N SER A 158 -6.59 -21.21 3.67
CA SER A 158 -6.24 -20.45 4.88
C SER A 158 -7.49 -19.99 5.64
N CYS A 159 -8.48 -19.40 4.94
CA CYS A 159 -9.73 -18.96 5.55
C CYS A 159 -10.53 -20.14 6.14
N VAL A 160 -10.62 -21.27 5.43
CA VAL A 160 -11.33 -22.47 5.91
C VAL A 160 -10.65 -23.05 7.16
N LEU A 161 -9.33 -23.25 7.13
CA LEU A 161 -8.56 -23.77 8.27
C LEU A 161 -8.63 -22.85 9.48
N THR A 162 -8.76 -21.54 9.25
CA THR A 162 -8.85 -20.52 10.31
C THR A 162 -10.25 -20.44 10.92
N ALA A 163 -11.30 -20.56 10.11
CA ALA A 163 -12.69 -20.38 10.55
C ALA A 163 -13.37 -21.66 11.06
N PHE A 164 -13.07 -22.80 10.44
CA PHE A 164 -13.75 -24.08 10.70
C PHE A 164 -12.74 -25.18 11.09
N PRO A 165 -12.02 -25.02 12.21
CA PRO A 165 -11.12 -26.07 12.67
C PRO A 165 -11.91 -27.31 13.13
N HIS A 166 -11.27 -28.48 13.03
CA HIS A 166 -11.85 -29.72 13.52
C HIS A 166 -12.05 -29.70 15.06
N PRO A 167 -13.08 -30.41 15.58
CA PRO A 167 -13.46 -30.33 17.00
C PRO A 167 -12.45 -30.91 17.98
N SER A 168 -11.42 -31.63 17.50
CA SER A 168 -10.37 -32.18 18.38
C SER A 168 -9.38 -31.09 18.81
N ALA A 169 -9.24 -30.88 20.12
CA ALA A 169 -8.28 -29.94 20.70
C ALA A 169 -6.83 -30.24 20.29
N ALA A 170 -6.49 -31.52 20.01
CA ALA A 170 -5.17 -31.92 19.56
C ALA A 170 -4.84 -31.46 18.11
N VAL A 171 -5.87 -31.25 17.28
CA VAL A 171 -5.72 -30.90 15.85
C VAL A 171 -5.97 -29.41 15.61
N LEU A 172 -6.70 -28.74 16.50
CA LEU A 172 -7.02 -27.31 16.43
C LEU A 172 -5.76 -26.44 16.21
N LEU A 173 -4.76 -26.56 17.09
CA LEU A 173 -3.56 -25.73 17.03
C LEU A 173 -2.75 -25.93 15.73
N PRO A 174 -2.38 -27.16 15.33
CA PRO A 174 -1.71 -27.39 14.05
C PRO A 174 -2.47 -26.84 12.84
N MET A 175 -3.81 -26.96 12.80
CA MET A 175 -4.61 -26.40 11.70
C MET A 175 -4.57 -24.88 11.66
N LEU A 176 -4.66 -24.21 12.82
CA LEU A 176 -4.55 -22.75 12.88
C LEU A 176 -3.18 -22.26 12.42
N PHE A 177 -2.10 -22.98 12.77
CA PHE A 177 -0.75 -22.69 12.26
C PHE A 177 -0.67 -22.92 10.74
N ALA A 178 -1.20 -24.02 10.23
CA ALA A 178 -1.24 -24.30 8.80
C ALA A 178 -2.01 -23.23 8.03
N GLY A 179 -3.18 -22.82 8.55
CA GLY A 179 -3.97 -21.71 8.00
C GLY A 179 -3.16 -20.43 7.95
N ARG A 180 -2.45 -20.07 9.03
CA ARG A 180 -1.61 -18.86 9.04
C ARG A 180 -0.41 -18.91 8.11
N VAL A 181 0.23 -20.06 7.95
CA VAL A 181 1.32 -20.24 6.98
C VAL A 181 0.81 -20.03 5.56
N LEU A 182 -0.32 -20.65 5.21
CA LEU A 182 -0.96 -20.48 3.91
C LEU A 182 -1.43 -19.04 3.69
N GLY A 183 -1.97 -18.40 4.72
CA GLY A 183 -2.34 -16.99 4.70
C GLY A 183 -1.12 -16.11 4.40
N GLY A 184 -0.01 -16.29 5.12
CA GLY A 184 1.23 -15.55 4.87
C GLY A 184 1.78 -15.73 3.46
N VAL A 185 1.79 -16.97 2.96
CA VAL A 185 2.14 -17.31 1.57
C VAL A 185 1.22 -16.59 0.57
N GLY A 186 -0.09 -16.60 0.84
CA GLY A 186 -1.07 -15.93 0.00
C GLY A 186 -0.91 -14.41 -0.01
N THR A 187 -0.73 -13.78 1.15
CA THR A 187 -0.48 -12.33 1.23
C THR A 187 0.75 -11.93 0.42
N SER A 188 1.82 -12.72 0.45
CA SER A 188 3.01 -12.47 -0.38
C SER A 188 2.69 -12.54 -1.88
N LEU A 189 1.87 -13.49 -2.32
CA LEU A 189 1.44 -13.58 -3.72
C LEU A 189 0.51 -12.44 -4.12
N LEU A 190 -0.41 -12.05 -3.24
CA LEU A 190 -1.36 -10.96 -3.47
C LEU A 190 -0.65 -9.66 -3.87
N PHE A 191 0.40 -9.30 -3.14
CA PHE A 191 1.17 -8.07 -3.37
C PHE A 191 2.31 -8.21 -4.38
N THR A 192 2.54 -9.38 -4.99
CA THR A 192 3.63 -9.58 -5.96
C THR A 192 3.16 -10.13 -7.30
N ALA A 193 2.38 -11.21 -7.31
CA ALA A 193 1.97 -11.91 -8.51
C ALA A 193 0.97 -11.09 -9.35
N PHE A 194 0.02 -10.41 -8.70
CA PHE A 194 -1.00 -9.61 -9.38
C PHE A 194 -0.41 -8.39 -10.08
N GLU A 195 0.45 -7.63 -9.38
CA GLU A 195 1.15 -6.49 -9.98
C GLU A 195 2.06 -6.94 -11.12
N SER A 196 2.79 -8.04 -10.93
CA SER A 196 3.64 -8.61 -11.98
C SER A 196 2.82 -9.02 -13.20
N TRP A 197 1.67 -9.68 -13.02
CA TRP A 197 0.81 -10.05 -14.14
C TRP A 197 0.32 -8.83 -14.91
N LEU A 198 -0.11 -7.76 -14.20
CA LEU A 198 -0.55 -6.50 -14.81
C LEU A 198 0.55 -5.86 -15.67
N VAL A 199 1.77 -5.76 -15.14
CA VAL A 199 2.90 -5.15 -15.86
C VAL A 199 3.23 -5.94 -17.13
N ALA A 200 3.22 -7.27 -17.07
CA ALA A 200 3.47 -8.11 -18.24
C ALA A 200 2.37 -8.00 -19.31
N ASP A 201 1.10 -8.02 -18.89
CA ASP A 201 -0.04 -7.84 -19.81
C ASP A 201 0.06 -6.50 -20.54
N PHE A 202 0.36 -5.44 -19.78
CA PHE A 202 0.55 -4.09 -20.30
C PHE A 202 1.66 -4.02 -21.37
N HIS A 203 2.85 -4.59 -21.09
CA HIS A 203 3.96 -4.62 -22.05
C HIS A 203 3.63 -5.42 -23.31
N HIS A 204 2.95 -6.56 -23.17
CA HIS A 204 2.57 -7.40 -24.32
C HIS A 204 1.56 -6.71 -25.24
N HIS A 205 0.63 -5.93 -24.69
CA HIS A 205 -0.32 -5.14 -25.47
C HIS A 205 0.33 -3.96 -26.20
N HIS A 206 1.24 -3.23 -25.55
CA HIS A 206 1.96 -2.13 -26.19
C HIS A 206 2.97 -2.58 -27.24
N ALA A 207 3.61 -3.75 -27.07
CA ALA A 207 4.51 -4.32 -28.07
C ALA A 207 3.79 -4.71 -29.38
N ARG A 208 2.50 -5.06 -29.32
CA ARG A 208 1.69 -5.44 -30.51
C ARG A 208 1.03 -4.25 -31.20
N GLY A 209 0.97 -3.08 -30.56
CA GLY A 209 0.27 -1.89 -31.05
C GLY A 209 1.08 -0.95 -31.96
N GLY A 210 2.36 -1.22 -32.25
CA GLY A 210 3.17 -0.44 -33.21
C GLY A 210 3.44 1.03 -32.85
N GLY A 211 2.92 1.55 -31.72
CA GLY A 211 3.16 2.90 -31.24
C GLY A 211 4.51 3.03 -30.54
N GLY A 212 5.42 3.82 -31.12
CA GLY A 212 6.77 4.02 -30.60
C GLY A 212 6.83 4.49 -29.14
N GLY A 213 7.58 3.74 -28.32
CA GLY A 213 8.59 4.23 -27.37
C GLY A 213 8.27 5.22 -26.24
N GLY A 214 7.09 5.84 -26.14
CA GLY A 214 6.90 6.98 -25.21
C GLY A 214 5.61 7.02 -24.38
N GLY A 215 4.52 6.36 -24.80
CA GLY A 215 3.19 6.58 -24.21
C GLY A 215 2.77 5.62 -23.09
N GLY A 216 3.38 4.42 -22.98
CA GLY A 216 2.89 3.37 -22.08
C GLY A 216 3.10 3.63 -20.59
N GLY A 217 4.11 4.42 -20.20
CA GLY A 217 4.40 4.67 -18.79
C GLY A 217 3.26 5.40 -18.05
N GLY A 218 2.52 6.28 -18.75
CA GLY A 218 1.45 7.07 -18.16
C GLY A 218 0.22 6.24 -17.79
N GLU A 219 -0.24 5.36 -18.67
CA GLU A 219 -1.44 4.54 -18.46
C GLU A 219 -1.23 3.46 -17.39
N LEU A 220 -0.01 2.91 -17.30
CA LEU A 220 0.36 1.99 -16.23
C LEU A 220 0.39 2.70 -14.86
N ALA A 221 0.95 3.91 -14.79
CA ALA A 221 0.97 4.72 -13.57
C ALA A 221 -0.45 5.12 -13.13
N GLU A 222 -1.33 5.48 -14.07
CA GLU A 222 -2.75 5.73 -13.81
C GLU A 222 -3.43 4.48 -13.23
N THR A 223 -3.16 3.31 -13.80
CA THR A 223 -3.74 2.04 -13.32
C THR A 223 -3.28 1.71 -11.90
N PHE A 224 -1.99 1.87 -11.58
CA PHE A 224 -1.49 1.71 -10.20
C PHE A 224 -2.10 2.73 -9.23
N GLY A 225 -2.31 3.98 -9.66
CA GLY A 225 -3.02 4.99 -8.87
C GLY A 225 -4.48 4.58 -8.58
N LEU A 226 -5.16 4.01 -9.57
CA LEU A 226 -6.52 3.48 -9.42
C LEU A 226 -6.56 2.25 -8.50
N MET A 227 -5.58 1.33 -8.60
CA MET A 227 -5.45 0.19 -7.69
C MET A 227 -5.32 0.65 -6.24
N SER A 228 -4.47 1.65 -5.97
CA SER A 228 -4.31 2.21 -4.62
C SER A 228 -5.62 2.78 -4.07
N THR A 229 -6.32 3.59 -4.88
CA THR A 229 -7.62 4.17 -4.50
C THR A 229 -8.68 3.09 -4.26
N LEU A 230 -8.73 2.10 -5.15
CA LEU A 230 -9.64 0.96 -5.06
C LEU A 230 -9.37 0.13 -3.81
N ASN A 231 -8.11 -0.12 -3.48
CA ASN A 231 -7.73 -0.83 -2.27
C ASN A 231 -8.26 -0.14 -1.01
N SER A 232 -8.08 1.19 -0.89
CA SER A 232 -8.61 1.95 0.25
C SER A 232 -10.13 1.89 0.34
N ALA A 233 -10.84 2.03 -0.79
CA ALA A 233 -12.30 1.94 -0.83
C ALA A 233 -12.78 0.53 -0.41
N VAL A 234 -12.15 -0.51 -0.95
CA VAL A 234 -12.46 -1.91 -0.62
C VAL A 234 -12.18 -2.21 0.84
N ALA A 235 -11.10 -1.68 1.43
CA ALA A 235 -10.79 -1.88 2.84
C ALA A 235 -11.88 -1.30 3.75
N ILE A 236 -12.35 -0.08 3.48
CA ILE A 236 -13.44 0.57 4.22
C ILE A 236 -14.74 -0.22 4.08
N LEU A 237 -15.11 -0.57 2.84
CA LEU A 237 -16.33 -1.34 2.56
C LEU A 237 -16.29 -2.73 3.19
N SER A 238 -15.13 -3.38 3.21
CA SER A 238 -14.96 -4.70 3.86
C SER A 238 -15.06 -4.58 5.38
N GLY A 239 -14.59 -3.50 5.99
CA GLY A 239 -14.83 -3.24 7.41
C GLY A 239 -16.31 -3.14 7.76
N VAL A 240 -17.09 -2.37 6.99
CA VAL A 240 -18.54 -2.25 7.17
C VAL A 240 -19.26 -3.57 6.85
N GLY A 241 -18.90 -4.22 5.75
CA GLY A 241 -19.52 -5.47 5.30
C GLY A 241 -19.26 -6.64 6.25
N SER A 242 -18.04 -6.73 6.81
CA SER A 242 -17.71 -7.76 7.80
C SER A 242 -18.49 -7.55 9.11
N GLU A 243 -18.67 -6.31 9.57
CA GLU A 243 -19.53 -6.03 10.73
C GLU A 243 -20.97 -6.46 10.48
N TRP A 244 -21.52 -6.10 9.31
CA TRP A 244 -22.87 -6.48 8.93
C TRP A 244 -23.04 -8.00 8.87
N LEU A 245 -22.08 -8.74 8.30
CA LEU A 245 -22.11 -10.20 8.24
C LEU A 245 -22.14 -10.82 9.64
N VAL A 246 -21.33 -10.32 10.57
CA VAL A 246 -21.31 -10.83 11.95
C VAL A 246 -22.61 -10.48 12.67
N ALA A 247 -23.15 -9.28 12.46
CA ALA A 247 -24.43 -8.88 13.03
C ALA A 247 -25.60 -9.74 12.51
N ALA A 248 -25.59 -10.10 11.23
CA ALA A 248 -26.64 -10.90 10.61
C ALA A 248 -26.57 -12.40 10.98
N THR A 249 -25.37 -12.96 11.10
CA THR A 249 -25.16 -14.40 11.33
C THR A 249 -24.91 -14.77 12.78
N GLY A 250 -24.56 -13.81 13.63
CA GLY A 250 -24.18 -14.03 15.03
C GLY A 250 -22.81 -14.70 15.22
N THR A 251 -22.03 -14.92 14.15
CA THR A 251 -20.71 -15.56 14.22
C THR A 251 -19.63 -14.75 13.51
N ARG A 252 -18.45 -14.73 14.13
CA ARG A 252 -17.21 -14.12 13.62
C ARG A 252 -16.56 -14.96 12.51
N LYS A 253 -17.08 -16.16 12.20
CA LYS A 253 -16.68 -16.99 11.06
C LYS A 253 -17.24 -16.50 9.72
N ALA A 254 -18.36 -15.78 9.73
CA ALA A 254 -19.05 -15.37 8.51
C ALA A 254 -18.18 -14.52 7.55
N PRO A 255 -17.38 -13.54 8.02
CA PRO A 255 -16.44 -12.83 7.16
C PRO A 255 -15.45 -13.75 6.43
N PHE A 256 -14.95 -14.80 7.10
CA PHE A 256 -14.03 -15.77 6.48
C PHE A 256 -14.72 -16.63 5.42
N ALA A 257 -15.96 -17.06 5.69
CA ALA A 257 -16.75 -17.80 4.70
C ALA A 257 -17.06 -16.93 3.46
N ALA A 258 -17.40 -15.65 3.67
CA ALA A 258 -17.58 -14.69 2.59
C ALA A 258 -16.29 -14.47 1.79
N SER A 259 -15.12 -14.38 2.45
CA SER A 259 -13.81 -14.34 1.77
C SER A 259 -13.59 -15.54 0.85
N VAL A 260 -13.95 -16.76 1.28
CA VAL A 260 -13.84 -17.97 0.45
C VAL A 260 -14.72 -17.86 -0.81
N VAL A 261 -15.93 -17.35 -0.69
CA VAL A 261 -16.83 -17.12 -1.84
C VAL A 261 -16.24 -16.10 -2.80
N LEU A 262 -15.72 -14.97 -2.30
CA LEU A 262 -15.07 -13.94 -3.12
C LEU A 262 -13.84 -14.50 -3.86
N LEU A 263 -13.03 -15.34 -3.20
CA LEU A 263 -11.87 -15.98 -3.81
C LEU A 263 -12.27 -17.01 -4.88
N ALA A 264 -13.37 -17.74 -4.69
CA ALA A 264 -13.89 -18.66 -5.69
C ALA A 264 -14.38 -17.92 -6.94
N VAL A 265 -15.06 -16.79 -6.77
CA VAL A 265 -15.46 -15.91 -7.88
C VAL A 265 -14.22 -15.34 -8.59
N ALA A 266 -13.25 -14.82 -7.84
CA ALA A 266 -11.99 -14.33 -8.40
C ALA A 266 -11.24 -15.42 -9.18
N PHE A 267 -11.18 -16.65 -8.65
CA PHE A 267 -10.61 -17.80 -9.34
C PHE A 267 -11.30 -18.07 -10.67
N GLY A 268 -12.63 -18.09 -10.70
CA GLY A 268 -13.40 -18.29 -11.94
C GLY A 268 -13.15 -17.20 -12.98
N LEU A 269 -13.06 -15.94 -12.54
CA LEU A 269 -12.75 -14.80 -13.41
C LEU A 269 -11.32 -14.87 -13.96
N ILE A 270 -10.32 -15.14 -13.11
CA ILE A 270 -8.92 -15.31 -13.55
C ILE A 270 -8.82 -16.49 -14.51
N TRP A 271 -9.46 -17.62 -14.19
CA TRP A 271 -9.42 -18.82 -15.01
C TRP A 271 -9.91 -18.56 -16.43
N THR A 272 -11.04 -17.86 -16.56
CA THR A 272 -11.72 -17.62 -17.83
C THR A 272 -11.19 -16.41 -18.61
N GLN A 273 -10.78 -15.33 -17.92
CA GLN A 273 -10.47 -14.05 -18.55
C GLN A 273 -8.98 -13.80 -18.72
N TRP A 274 -8.12 -14.37 -17.86
CA TRP A 274 -6.69 -14.08 -17.90
C TRP A 274 -5.95 -15.05 -18.81
N ARG A 275 -4.91 -14.56 -19.48
CA ARG A 275 -3.95 -15.39 -20.22
C ARG A 275 -2.73 -15.67 -19.36
N GLU A 276 -2.11 -16.81 -19.60
CA GLU A 276 -0.85 -17.14 -18.95
C GLU A 276 0.26 -16.24 -19.52
N ASN A 277 1.01 -15.60 -18.63
CA ASN A 277 2.16 -14.79 -19.00
C ASN A 277 3.34 -15.13 -18.06
N TYR A 278 4.55 -15.00 -18.59
CA TYR A 278 5.79 -15.40 -17.93
C TYR A 278 6.69 -14.17 -17.80
N GLY A 279 7.57 -14.16 -16.80
CA GLY A 279 8.63 -13.17 -16.74
C GLY A 279 9.61 -13.44 -17.88
N GLU A 280 9.93 -12.44 -18.70
CA GLU A 280 10.92 -12.59 -19.77
C GLU A 280 12.27 -13.04 -19.19
N THR A 281 12.58 -14.34 -19.26
CA THR A 281 13.96 -14.82 -19.31
C THR A 281 14.48 -14.62 -20.73
N GLY A 282 14.50 -13.37 -21.19
CA GLY A 282 15.23 -13.04 -22.41
C GLY A 282 16.72 -13.25 -22.16
N PRO A 283 17.48 -13.87 -23.08
CA PRO A 283 18.94 -13.79 -23.03
C PRO A 283 19.29 -12.30 -22.94
N ALA A 284 20.17 -11.95 -22.00
CA ALA A 284 20.66 -10.59 -21.81
C ALA A 284 20.86 -9.95 -23.19
N THR A 285 20.14 -8.86 -23.44
CA THR A 285 20.29 -8.06 -24.66
C THR A 285 21.79 -7.91 -24.89
N GLN A 286 22.28 -8.53 -25.98
CA GLN A 286 23.66 -8.40 -26.41
C GLN A 286 24.00 -6.91 -26.35
N PRO A 287 25.05 -6.49 -25.62
CA PRO A 287 25.44 -5.09 -25.62
C PRO A 287 25.76 -4.72 -27.06
N SER A 288 25.16 -3.63 -27.56
CA SER A 288 25.55 -3.03 -28.84
C SER A 288 27.08 -2.90 -28.88
N PRO A 289 27.77 -3.36 -29.93
CA PRO A 289 29.21 -3.22 -30.03
C PRO A 289 29.55 -1.73 -30.16
N GLY A 290 30.19 -1.15 -29.14
CA GLY A 290 30.76 0.20 -29.25
C GLY A 290 30.69 1.13 -28.04
N GLN A 291 30.08 0.76 -26.91
CA GLN A 291 30.16 1.60 -25.70
C GLN A 291 31.20 1.07 -24.70
N PRO A 292 32.21 1.87 -24.31
CA PRO A 292 33.14 1.49 -23.25
C PRO A 292 32.42 1.51 -21.91
N THR A 293 31.91 0.37 -21.47
CA THR A 293 31.28 0.24 -20.15
C THR A 293 32.32 -0.10 -19.10
N HIS A 294 32.88 0.91 -18.43
CA HIS A 294 33.45 0.74 -17.10
C HIS A 294 32.30 0.56 -16.08
N LYS A 295 31.59 -0.57 -16.15
CA LYS A 295 30.57 -0.94 -15.16
C LYS A 295 31.26 -1.74 -14.06
N LEU A 296 31.30 -1.19 -12.85
CA LEU A 296 31.73 -1.94 -11.66
C LEU A 296 30.90 -3.24 -11.56
N PRO A 297 31.46 -4.34 -11.00
CA PRO A 297 30.71 -5.55 -10.74
C PRO A 297 29.41 -5.23 -10.01
N LYS A 298 28.26 -5.74 -10.50
CA LYS A 298 26.91 -5.42 -10.00
C LYS A 298 26.77 -5.57 -8.49
N ASP A 299 27.56 -6.44 -7.88
CA ASP A 299 27.56 -6.70 -6.44
C ASP A 299 28.27 -5.58 -5.65
N LYS A 300 29.39 -5.04 -6.16
CA LYS A 300 30.08 -3.91 -5.51
C LYS A 300 29.19 -2.66 -5.52
N GLN A 301 28.49 -2.42 -6.62
CA GLN A 301 27.54 -1.30 -6.73
C GLN A 301 26.37 -1.42 -5.72
N LEU A 302 25.85 -2.63 -5.51
CA LEU A 302 24.79 -2.88 -4.54
C LEU A 302 25.24 -2.58 -3.10
N TRP A 303 26.41 -3.06 -2.70
CA TRP A 303 26.95 -2.82 -1.36
C TRP A 303 27.25 -1.33 -1.12
N THR A 304 27.76 -0.61 -2.12
CA THR A 304 27.99 0.85 -2.01
C THR A 304 26.68 1.61 -1.82
N VAL A 305 25.61 1.22 -2.52
CA VAL A 305 24.29 1.85 -2.36
C VAL A 305 23.69 1.54 -0.99
N LEU A 306 23.77 0.28 -0.55
CA LEU A 306 23.30 -0.15 0.77
C LEU A 306 24.05 0.50 1.92
N ALA A 307 25.36 0.73 1.77
CA ALA A 307 26.18 1.40 2.77
C ALA A 307 25.98 2.93 2.78
N SER A 308 25.20 3.49 1.86
CA SER A 308 25.00 4.93 1.82
C SER A 308 24.19 5.40 3.05
N PRO A 309 24.62 6.47 3.75
CA PRO A 309 23.92 6.94 4.96
C PRO A 309 22.44 7.28 4.69
N LYS A 310 22.12 7.76 3.48
CA LYS A 310 20.75 8.09 3.07
C LYS A 310 19.87 6.83 2.95
N VAL A 311 20.38 5.76 2.33
CA VAL A 311 19.64 4.49 2.21
C VAL A 311 19.51 3.81 3.57
N LEU A 312 20.57 3.79 4.39
CA LEU A 312 20.53 3.19 5.73
C LEU A 312 19.54 3.91 6.64
N SER A 313 19.55 5.24 6.66
CA SER A 313 18.62 6.03 7.47
C SER A 313 17.17 5.88 7.01
N LEU A 314 16.92 5.83 5.70
CA LEU A 314 15.60 5.54 5.13
C LEU A 314 15.14 4.10 5.44
N GLY A 315 16.08 3.15 5.40
CA GLY A 315 15.84 1.75 5.72
C GLY A 315 15.52 1.54 7.19
N LEU A 316 16.25 2.20 8.10
CA LEU A 316 15.96 2.21 9.53
C LEU A 316 14.59 2.81 9.82
N ALA A 317 14.29 3.99 9.25
CA ALA A 317 12.98 4.63 9.40
C ALA A 317 11.84 3.73 8.90
N SER A 318 12.01 3.09 7.75
CA SER A 318 11.03 2.14 7.20
C SER A 318 10.86 0.92 8.10
N THR A 319 11.98 0.33 8.56
CA THR A 319 11.96 -0.85 9.44
C THR A 319 11.19 -0.59 10.73
N VAL A 320 11.50 0.52 11.41
CA VAL A 320 10.89 0.83 12.70
C VAL A 320 9.42 1.25 12.53
N PHE A 321 9.09 2.04 11.50
CA PHE A 321 7.72 2.48 11.26
C PHE A 321 6.80 1.37 10.73
N GLU A 322 7.20 0.68 9.66
CA GLU A 322 6.41 -0.43 9.12
C GLU A 322 6.30 -1.56 10.15
N GLY A 323 7.36 -1.81 10.92
CA GLY A 323 7.35 -2.81 11.99
C GLY A 323 6.36 -2.46 13.10
N SER A 324 6.38 -1.19 13.53
CA SER A 324 5.43 -0.62 14.48
C SER A 324 3.98 -0.75 13.98
N MET A 325 3.74 -0.49 12.70
CA MET A 325 2.42 -0.65 12.06
C MET A 325 1.95 -2.11 12.11
N TYR A 326 2.81 -3.09 11.78
CA TYR A 326 2.42 -4.51 11.87
C TYR A 326 2.08 -4.94 13.30
N LEU A 327 2.83 -4.45 14.29
CA LEU A 327 2.52 -4.71 15.71
C LEU A 327 1.21 -4.04 16.12
N PHE A 328 0.94 -2.82 15.64
CA PHE A 328 -0.34 -2.15 15.85
C PHE A 328 -1.53 -2.97 15.30
N VAL A 329 -1.44 -3.48 14.07
CA VAL A 329 -2.48 -4.34 13.46
C VAL A 329 -2.80 -5.56 14.32
N PHE A 330 -1.83 -6.08 15.08
CA PHE A 330 -2.05 -7.16 16.02
C PHE A 330 -2.65 -6.70 17.36
N PHE A 331 -2.17 -5.59 17.92
CA PHE A 331 -2.48 -5.18 19.29
C PHE A 331 -3.64 -4.18 19.44
N TRP A 332 -4.17 -3.59 18.38
CA TRP A 332 -5.26 -2.60 18.50
C TRP A 332 -6.51 -3.19 19.15
N THR A 333 -6.86 -4.44 18.84
CA THR A 333 -8.03 -5.13 19.41
C THR A 333 -7.89 -5.37 20.92
N PRO A 334 -6.83 -6.02 21.43
CA PRO A 334 -6.65 -6.17 22.87
C PRO A 334 -6.49 -4.83 23.60
N ALA A 335 -5.87 -3.81 22.97
CA ALA A 335 -5.74 -2.49 23.57
C ALA A 335 -7.09 -1.78 23.77
N LEU A 336 -8.00 -1.84 22.79
CA LEU A 336 -9.36 -1.28 22.94
C LEU A 336 -10.21 -2.09 23.93
N LYS A 337 -10.09 -3.42 23.93
CA LYS A 337 -10.75 -4.27 24.93
C LYS A 337 -10.31 -3.90 26.36
N SER A 338 -9.01 -3.68 26.55
CA SER A 338 -8.46 -3.25 27.84
C SER A 338 -9.01 -1.87 28.28
N ALA A 339 -9.07 -0.89 27.37
CA ALA A 339 -9.64 0.43 27.66
C ALA A 339 -11.14 0.37 27.99
N ARG A 340 -11.90 -0.51 27.31
CA ARG A 340 -13.33 -0.72 27.57
C ARG A 340 -13.62 -1.46 28.87
N ALA A 341 -12.75 -2.39 29.29
CA ALA A 341 -12.92 -3.10 30.56
C ALA A 341 -12.99 -2.13 31.76
N SER A 342 -12.43 -0.92 31.61
CA SER A 342 -12.53 0.16 32.60
C SER A 342 -13.82 0.97 32.55
N SER A 343 -14.65 0.86 31.49
CA SER A 343 -15.80 1.74 31.25
C SER A 343 -17.16 1.02 31.06
N SER A 344 -17.23 -0.14 30.38
CA SER A 344 -18.49 -0.88 30.13
C SER A 344 -18.25 -2.32 29.64
N PRO A 345 -18.45 -3.36 30.48
CA PRO A 345 -18.03 -4.74 30.17
C PRO A 345 -19.02 -5.59 29.34
N GLU A 346 -20.27 -5.18 29.11
CA GLU A 346 -21.32 -6.11 28.62
C GLU A 346 -21.51 -6.24 27.10
N LYS A 347 -20.91 -5.38 26.26
CA LYS A 347 -21.12 -5.44 24.80
C LYS A 347 -19.81 -5.50 24.03
N ASP A 348 -19.73 -6.44 23.08
CA ASP A 348 -18.59 -6.58 22.17
C ASP A 348 -18.32 -5.29 21.37
N LEU A 349 -17.04 -5.11 21.00
CA LEU A 349 -16.61 -3.99 20.16
C LEU A 349 -17.05 -4.24 18.71
N PRO A 350 -17.56 -3.20 18.00
CA PRO A 350 -17.86 -3.32 16.59
C PRO A 350 -16.56 -3.27 15.77
N TYR A 351 -15.84 -4.38 15.73
CA TYR A 351 -14.49 -4.48 15.17
C TYR A 351 -14.43 -4.00 13.72
N GLY A 352 -15.44 -4.33 12.90
CA GLY A 352 -15.49 -3.95 11.50
C GLY A 352 -15.67 -2.44 11.30
N VAL A 353 -16.51 -1.79 12.11
CA VAL A 353 -16.70 -0.32 12.05
C VAL A 353 -15.46 0.42 12.53
N ILE A 354 -14.80 -0.08 13.58
CA ILE A 354 -13.54 0.49 14.08
C ILE A 354 -12.46 0.39 13.00
N PHE A 355 -12.31 -0.80 12.40
CA PHE A 355 -11.37 -1.02 11.31
C PHE A 355 -11.68 -0.14 10.08
N ALA A 356 -12.94 -0.01 9.69
CA ALA A 356 -13.35 0.89 8.62
C ALA A 356 -12.98 2.35 8.92
N SER A 357 -13.08 2.77 10.19
CA SER A 357 -12.69 4.12 10.61
C SER A 357 -11.18 4.34 10.50
N PHE A 358 -10.36 3.34 10.85
CA PHE A 358 -8.91 3.37 10.64
C PHE A 358 -8.56 3.55 9.16
N MET A 359 -9.18 2.73 8.30
CA MET A 359 -8.97 2.82 6.85
C MET A 359 -9.46 4.16 6.26
N ALA A 360 -10.55 4.71 6.78
CA ALA A 360 -11.04 6.03 6.39
C ALA A 360 -10.07 7.15 6.84
N ALA A 361 -9.53 7.08 8.05
CA ALA A 361 -8.52 8.04 8.53
C ALA A 361 -7.23 7.99 7.70
N ALA A 362 -6.75 6.79 7.37
CA ALA A 362 -5.60 6.60 6.49
C ALA A 362 -5.84 7.16 5.09
N LEU A 363 -7.02 6.90 4.51
CA LEU A 363 -7.41 7.44 3.20
C LEU A 363 -7.48 8.98 3.21
N ALA A 364 -8.17 9.57 4.19
CA ALA A 364 -8.25 11.02 4.34
C ALA A 364 -6.86 11.67 4.40
N ALA A 365 -5.95 11.09 5.17
CA ALA A 365 -4.60 11.61 5.30
C ALA A 365 -3.78 11.47 4.01
N SER A 366 -3.97 10.40 3.25
CA SER A 366 -3.33 10.21 1.93
C SER A 366 -3.83 11.21 0.89
N LEU A 367 -5.14 11.49 0.86
CA LEU A 367 -5.73 12.53 0.01
C LEU A 367 -5.20 13.92 0.37
N ALA A 368 -5.12 14.22 1.67
CA ALA A 368 -4.53 15.47 2.16
C ALA A 368 -3.06 15.62 1.77
N PHE A 369 -2.27 14.54 1.82
CA PHE A 369 -0.88 14.55 1.33
C PHE A 369 -0.80 14.95 -0.16
N GLY A 370 -1.68 14.39 -1.00
CA GLY A 370 -1.73 14.72 -2.43
C GLY A 370 -2.13 16.17 -2.74
N MET A 371 -2.85 16.83 -1.83
CA MET A 371 -3.18 18.25 -1.95
C MET A 371 -2.05 19.17 -1.48
N VAL A 372 -1.33 18.76 -0.42
CA VAL A 372 -0.25 19.57 0.19
C VAL A 372 1.05 19.43 -0.58
N THR A 373 1.33 18.24 -1.12
CA THR A 373 2.55 17.97 -1.88
C THR A 373 2.30 18.16 -3.38
N THR A 374 3.11 18.99 -4.02
CA THR A 374 3.07 19.19 -5.48
C THR A 374 4.34 18.61 -6.12
N ALA A 375 4.37 18.53 -7.45
CA ALA A 375 5.55 18.08 -8.22
C ALA A 375 6.84 18.87 -7.90
N THR A 376 6.72 20.07 -7.33
CA THR A 376 7.85 20.92 -6.92
C THR A 376 8.36 20.65 -5.50
N THR A 377 7.71 19.76 -4.74
CA THR A 377 8.11 19.45 -3.37
C THR A 377 9.47 18.75 -3.36
N THR A 378 10.47 19.40 -2.75
CA THR A 378 11.83 18.86 -2.68
C THR A 378 11.92 17.61 -1.81
N ALA A 379 12.91 16.75 -2.08
CA ALA A 379 13.20 15.58 -1.24
C ALA A 379 13.44 15.96 0.24
N ALA A 380 13.98 17.15 0.52
CA ALA A 380 14.18 17.66 1.87
C ALA A 380 12.86 17.94 2.62
N ARG A 381 11.79 18.35 1.92
CA ARG A 381 10.46 18.50 2.52
C ARG A 381 9.85 17.14 2.87
N HIS A 382 9.95 16.17 1.98
CA HIS A 382 9.51 14.80 2.25
C HIS A 382 10.27 14.18 3.43
N ALA A 383 11.58 14.44 3.53
CA ALA A 383 12.39 13.95 4.64
C ALA A 383 11.98 14.58 5.99
N ARG A 384 11.62 15.87 6.02
CA ARG A 384 11.07 16.52 7.22
C ARG A 384 9.69 15.98 7.58
N LEU A 385 8.86 15.71 6.58
CA LEU A 385 7.56 15.09 6.80
C LEU A 385 7.70 13.68 7.40
N LEU A 386 8.67 12.89 6.93
CA LEU A 386 8.98 11.58 7.52
C LEU A 386 9.35 11.70 9.01
N VAL A 387 10.15 12.71 9.39
CA VAL A 387 10.46 12.97 10.81
C VAL A 387 9.19 13.30 11.60
N ALA A 388 8.31 14.15 11.06
CA ALA A 388 7.03 14.46 11.71
C ALA A 388 6.14 13.21 11.88
N ILE A 389 6.05 12.36 10.85
CA ILE A 389 5.33 11.08 10.89
C ILE A 389 5.84 10.19 12.03
N LEU A 390 7.17 10.00 12.12
CA LEU A 390 7.78 9.18 13.17
C LEU A 390 7.52 9.76 14.57
N GLY A 391 7.63 11.08 14.73
CA GLY A 391 7.36 11.76 16.00
C GLY A 391 5.90 11.64 16.43
N THR A 392 4.94 11.85 15.52
CA THR A 392 3.51 11.69 15.80
C THR A 392 3.16 10.24 16.11
N ALA A 393 3.72 9.27 15.38
CA ALA A 393 3.52 7.85 15.66
C ALA A 393 4.07 7.45 17.05
N ALA A 394 5.26 7.95 17.41
CA ALA A 394 5.84 7.74 18.74
C ALA A 394 4.93 8.31 19.84
N ALA A 395 4.42 9.53 19.65
CA ALA A 395 3.49 10.16 20.59
C ALA A 395 2.20 9.34 20.74
N CYS A 396 1.64 8.80 19.66
CA CYS A 396 0.45 7.94 19.73
C CYS A 396 0.69 6.70 20.61
N PHE A 397 1.81 6.01 20.41
CA PHE A 397 2.15 4.83 21.21
C PHE A 397 2.48 5.16 22.65
N PHE A 398 3.18 6.26 22.93
CA PHE A 398 3.38 6.70 24.29
C PHE A 398 2.06 7.06 24.96
N LEU A 399 1.15 7.77 24.30
CA LEU A 399 -0.16 8.09 24.85
C LEU A 399 -0.97 6.84 25.20
N VAL A 400 -0.87 5.77 24.40
CA VAL A 400 -1.58 4.51 24.70
C VAL A 400 -0.87 3.72 25.79
N SER A 401 0.46 3.76 25.84
CA SER A 401 1.25 3.05 26.85
C SER A 401 1.32 3.75 28.21
N SER A 402 1.28 5.09 28.26
CA SER A 402 1.51 5.90 29.46
C SER A 402 0.25 6.23 30.25
N ARG A 403 -0.94 5.99 29.67
CA ARG A 403 -2.26 6.23 30.29
C ARG A 403 -2.58 5.35 31.52
N THR A 404 -1.56 4.88 32.23
CA THR A 404 -1.64 4.31 33.58
C THR A 404 -1.07 5.21 34.67
N VAL A 405 -0.61 6.44 34.37
CA VAL A 405 -0.10 7.36 35.41
C VAL A 405 -0.83 8.71 35.35
N ALA A 406 -1.76 8.89 36.30
CA ALA A 406 -2.33 10.17 36.75
C ALA A 406 -3.18 10.99 35.74
N ALA A 407 -4.44 10.59 35.54
CA ALA A 407 -5.65 11.45 35.55
C ALA A 407 -6.76 10.86 34.65
N ALA A 408 -7.90 10.53 35.27
CA ALA A 408 -9.15 10.05 34.67
C ALA A 408 -9.08 8.68 33.97
N ALA A 409 -10.08 7.83 34.22
CA ALA A 409 -10.23 6.54 33.56
C ALA A 409 -10.08 6.68 32.03
N PRO A 410 -9.28 5.83 31.35
CA PRO A 410 -9.03 5.97 29.93
C PRO A 410 -10.35 5.84 29.17
N SER A 411 -10.79 6.92 28.53
CA SER A 411 -11.98 6.84 27.69
C SER A 411 -11.63 5.99 26.47
N GLU A 412 -12.43 4.94 26.27
CA GLU A 412 -12.37 4.06 25.09
C GLU A 412 -12.27 4.88 23.79
N GLN A 413 -13.03 5.97 23.73
CA GLN A 413 -13.08 6.92 22.62
C GLN A 413 -11.75 7.67 22.41
N ALA A 414 -11.00 8.01 23.47
CA ALA A 414 -9.68 8.62 23.33
C ALA A 414 -8.64 7.63 22.80
N THR A 415 -8.73 6.35 23.17
CA THR A 415 -7.85 5.31 22.58
C THR A 415 -8.18 5.11 21.10
N PHE A 416 -9.45 5.05 20.74
CA PHE A 416 -9.90 4.98 19.34
C PHE A 416 -9.37 6.15 18.50
N TRP A 417 -9.48 7.40 18.97
CA TRP A 417 -9.00 8.56 18.21
C TRP A 417 -7.47 8.62 18.10
N VAL A 418 -6.74 8.15 19.11
CA VAL A 418 -5.27 8.00 19.00
C VAL A 418 -4.90 6.97 17.95
N PHE A 419 -5.65 5.86 17.85
CA PHE A 419 -5.46 4.87 16.79
C PHE A 419 -5.83 5.40 15.40
N CYS A 420 -6.90 6.19 15.28
CA CYS A 420 -7.22 6.88 14.03
C CYS A 420 -6.10 7.86 13.63
N LEU A 421 -5.51 8.59 14.60
CA LEU A 421 -4.38 9.48 14.34
C LEU A 421 -3.14 8.69 13.87
N PHE A 422 -2.83 7.56 14.52
CA PHE A 422 -1.75 6.67 14.08
C PHE A 422 -1.99 6.19 12.64
N GLU A 423 -3.20 5.76 12.31
CA GLU A 423 -3.55 5.32 10.95
C GLU A 423 -3.52 6.46 9.93
N ALA A 424 -3.87 7.69 10.33
CA ALA A 424 -3.62 8.86 9.51
C ALA A 424 -2.11 9.03 9.22
N THR A 425 -1.22 8.79 10.20
CA THR A 425 0.23 8.81 9.93
C THR A 425 0.66 7.74 8.92
N VAL A 426 0.05 6.54 8.96
CA VAL A 426 0.27 5.47 7.98
C VAL A 426 -0.18 5.91 6.58
N GLY A 427 -1.33 6.60 6.49
CA GLY A 427 -1.85 7.16 5.24
C GLY A 427 -0.93 8.17 4.56
N VAL A 428 -0.24 9.01 5.35
CA VAL A 428 0.78 9.97 4.85
C VAL A 428 2.11 9.27 4.57
N TYR A 429 2.44 8.22 5.33
CA TYR A 429 3.71 7.50 5.24
C TYR A 429 3.92 6.86 3.86
N TRP A 430 2.96 6.12 3.33
CA TRP A 430 3.10 5.39 2.07
C TRP A 430 3.49 6.27 0.87
N PRO A 431 2.79 7.38 0.57
CA PRO A 431 3.21 8.25 -0.52
C PRO A 431 4.53 8.99 -0.21
N CYS A 432 4.74 9.40 1.05
CA CYS A 432 5.99 10.08 1.46
C CYS A 432 7.23 9.19 1.26
N ILE A 433 7.17 7.94 1.74
CA ILE A 433 8.27 6.99 1.59
C ILE A 433 8.47 6.60 0.13
N GLY A 434 7.40 6.51 -0.67
CA GLY A 434 7.47 6.29 -2.12
C GLY A 434 8.30 7.36 -2.82
N CYS A 435 8.03 8.65 -2.55
CA CYS A 435 8.79 9.77 -3.11
C CYS A 435 10.27 9.75 -2.66
N LEU A 436 10.54 9.48 -1.38
CA LEU A 436 11.91 9.42 -0.86
C LEU A 436 12.70 8.24 -1.44
N ARG A 437 12.06 7.08 -1.58
CA ARG A 437 12.63 5.89 -2.19
C ARG A 437 13.04 6.16 -3.64
N GLY A 438 12.13 6.75 -4.42
CA GLY A 438 12.41 7.15 -5.81
C GLY A 438 13.54 8.18 -5.96
N ALA A 439 13.75 9.05 -4.97
CA ALA A 439 14.79 10.07 -5.01
C ALA A 439 16.19 9.58 -4.56
N VAL A 440 16.27 8.47 -3.83
CA VAL A 440 17.52 8.02 -3.17
C VAL A 440 18.13 6.79 -3.84
N VAL A 441 17.34 5.93 -4.49
CA VAL A 441 17.83 4.67 -5.06
C VAL A 441 17.51 4.60 -6.54
N ASP A 442 18.55 4.38 -7.36
CA ASP A 442 18.42 4.18 -8.79
C ASP A 442 17.51 2.99 -9.14
N ASP A 443 16.69 3.15 -10.18
CA ASP A 443 15.71 2.15 -10.61
C ASP A 443 16.32 0.75 -10.84
N ALA A 444 17.57 0.69 -11.30
CA ALA A 444 18.27 -0.55 -11.63
C ALA A 444 18.54 -1.48 -10.43
N VAL A 445 18.72 -0.91 -9.23
CA VAL A 445 19.03 -1.69 -8.00
C VAL A 445 17.91 -1.62 -6.96
N ARG A 446 16.89 -0.79 -7.19
CA ARG A 446 15.79 -0.48 -6.27
C ARG A 446 15.10 -1.71 -5.67
N ALA A 447 14.69 -2.66 -6.52
CA ALA A 447 13.99 -3.87 -6.08
C ALA A 447 14.86 -4.74 -5.14
N ARG A 448 16.16 -4.85 -5.42
CA ARG A 448 17.09 -5.64 -4.58
C ARG A 448 17.37 -4.96 -3.25
N VAL A 449 17.62 -3.65 -3.28
CA VAL A 449 17.85 -2.84 -2.08
C VAL A 449 16.65 -2.95 -1.15
N TYR A 450 15.42 -2.76 -1.65
CA TYR A 450 14.23 -2.84 -0.81
C TYR A 450 13.89 -4.26 -0.36
N GLY A 451 14.14 -5.28 -1.19
CA GLY A 451 14.05 -6.67 -0.74
C GLY A 451 14.95 -6.96 0.47
N LEU A 452 16.19 -6.48 0.45
CA LEU A 452 17.13 -6.58 1.58
C LEU A 452 16.67 -5.77 2.80
N LEU A 453 16.10 -4.57 2.60
CA LEU A 453 15.57 -3.76 3.70
C LEU A 453 14.32 -4.35 4.36
N ARG A 454 13.62 -5.32 3.75
CA ARG A 454 12.51 -6.05 4.39
C ARG A 454 12.97 -7.12 5.38
N VAL A 455 14.21 -7.61 5.28
CA VAL A 455 14.75 -8.60 6.22
C VAL A 455 14.79 -8.08 7.66
N PRO A 456 15.41 -6.91 7.97
CA PRO A 456 15.44 -6.40 9.34
C PRO A 456 14.04 -6.07 9.86
N LEU A 457 13.13 -5.62 9.00
CA LEU A 457 11.72 -5.38 9.33
C LEU A 457 11.02 -6.65 9.82
N ASN A 458 11.14 -7.75 9.07
CA ASN A 458 10.51 -9.02 9.44
C ASN A 458 11.13 -9.58 10.73
N ILE A 459 12.45 -9.46 10.91
CA ILE A 459 13.14 -9.86 12.15
C ILE A 459 12.60 -9.04 13.33
N PHE A 460 12.49 -7.72 13.18
CA PHE A 460 11.96 -6.83 14.22
C PHE A 460 10.56 -7.27 14.67
N VAL A 461 9.63 -7.49 13.73
CA VAL A 461 8.26 -7.93 14.05
C VAL A 461 8.26 -9.29 14.75
N VAL A 462 9.02 -10.26 14.23
CA VAL A 462 9.09 -11.61 14.81
C VAL A 462 9.65 -11.56 16.24
N VAL A 463 10.74 -10.85 16.47
CA VAL A 463 11.35 -10.70 17.79
C VAL A 463 10.37 -10.02 18.76
N SER A 464 9.73 -8.92 18.35
CA SER A 464 8.75 -8.24 19.19
C SER A 464 7.56 -9.13 19.58
N LEU A 465 7.03 -9.93 18.64
CA LEU A 465 5.95 -10.87 18.92
C LEU A 465 6.40 -12.03 19.83
N LEU A 466 7.62 -12.53 19.66
CA LEU A 466 8.18 -13.57 20.54
C LEU A 466 8.38 -13.05 21.97
N LEU A 467 8.88 -11.83 22.14
CA LEU A 467 9.03 -11.19 23.45
C LEU A 467 7.66 -10.94 24.12
N THR A 468 6.62 -10.70 23.33
CA THR A 468 5.25 -10.53 23.85
C THR A 468 4.71 -11.83 24.46
N ARG A 469 5.11 -13.01 23.96
CA ARG A 469 4.65 -14.29 24.51
C ARG A 469 4.99 -14.47 26.00
N ALA A 470 6.02 -13.77 26.48
CA ALA A 470 6.42 -13.76 27.89
C ALA A 470 5.67 -12.73 28.74
N GLY A 471 4.96 -11.77 28.13
CA GLY A 471 4.19 -10.74 28.82
C GLY A 471 2.73 -11.17 29.01
N GLY A 472 2.17 -10.94 30.19
CA GLY A 472 0.76 -11.22 30.51
C GLY A 472 -0.24 -10.35 29.74
N ALA A 473 -1.45 -10.16 30.30
CA ALA A 473 -2.57 -9.46 29.63
C ALA A 473 -2.25 -8.02 29.16
N ASP A 474 -1.25 -7.37 29.76
CA ASP A 474 -0.81 -6.01 29.46
C ASP A 474 0.44 -5.93 28.55
N ALA A 475 0.86 -7.04 27.93
CA ALA A 475 2.06 -7.08 27.09
C ALA A 475 2.08 -6.03 25.96
N PHE A 476 0.90 -5.67 25.43
CA PHE A 476 0.78 -4.66 24.39
C PHE A 476 1.31 -3.28 24.82
N LYS A 477 1.21 -2.93 26.12
CA LYS A 477 1.72 -1.66 26.66
C LYS A 477 3.24 -1.61 26.52
N ASN A 478 3.93 -2.67 26.91
CA ASN A 478 5.39 -2.77 26.79
C ASN A 478 5.84 -2.73 25.32
N VAL A 479 5.09 -3.38 24.43
CA VAL A 479 5.38 -3.33 22.98
C VAL A 479 5.19 -1.91 22.44
N PHE A 480 4.11 -1.22 22.77
CA PHE A 480 3.89 0.16 22.35
C PHE A 480 4.91 1.12 22.94
N ALA A 481 5.30 0.98 24.22
CA ALA A 481 6.41 1.73 24.80
C ALA A 481 7.72 1.52 24.04
N GLY A 482 8.08 0.26 23.76
CA GLY A 482 9.29 -0.09 23.02
C GLY A 482 9.28 0.48 21.60
N CYS A 483 8.16 0.34 20.88
CA CYS A 483 8.00 0.92 19.55
C CYS A 483 8.06 2.45 19.60
N GLY A 484 7.42 3.09 20.58
CA GLY A 484 7.46 4.53 20.79
C GLY A 484 8.88 5.05 21.01
N LEU A 485 9.67 4.36 21.84
CA LEU A 485 11.08 4.68 22.07
C LEU A 485 11.92 4.55 20.80
N LEU A 486 11.76 3.46 20.04
CA LEU A 486 12.50 3.25 18.80
C LEU A 486 12.11 4.26 17.72
N LEU A 487 10.83 4.60 17.59
CA LEU A 487 10.33 5.63 16.69
C LEU A 487 10.90 7.00 17.06
N LEU A 488 10.91 7.36 18.35
CA LEU A 488 11.45 8.62 18.83
C LEU A 488 12.98 8.70 18.64
N ALA A 489 13.71 7.63 18.92
CA ALA A 489 15.15 7.54 18.70
C ALA A 489 15.48 7.71 17.20
N THR A 490 14.73 7.04 16.33
CA THR A 490 14.90 7.16 14.87
C THR A 490 14.54 8.56 14.38
N CYS A 491 13.47 9.16 14.91
CA CYS A 491 13.08 10.54 14.65
C CYS A 491 14.21 11.52 15.01
N GLY A 492 14.79 11.38 16.21
CA GLY A 492 15.92 12.20 16.66
C GLY A 492 17.17 12.03 15.78
N ALA A 493 17.52 10.79 15.43
CA ALA A 493 18.66 10.49 14.56
C ALA A 493 18.51 11.12 13.17
N LEU A 494 17.32 11.01 12.56
CA LEU A 494 17.02 11.62 11.26
C LEU A 494 17.03 13.15 11.33
N TRP A 495 16.46 13.74 12.38
CA TRP A 495 16.43 15.18 12.55
C TRP A 495 17.85 15.77 12.68
N LEU A 496 18.70 15.15 13.50
CA LEU A 496 20.10 15.54 13.64
C LEU A 496 20.86 15.39 12.31
N GLY A 497 20.66 14.28 11.58
CA GLY A 497 21.28 14.05 10.28
C GLY A 497 20.89 15.09 9.22
N GLN A 498 19.63 15.52 9.22
CA GLN A 498 19.16 16.61 8.34
C GLN A 498 19.83 17.94 8.70
N GLY A 499 19.91 18.29 10.00
CA GLY A 499 20.55 19.52 10.45
C GLY A 499 22.03 19.62 10.08
N VAL A 500 22.78 18.52 10.15
CA VAL A 500 24.18 18.48 9.71
C VAL A 500 24.32 18.70 8.20
N THR A 501 23.41 18.12 7.41
CA THR A 501 23.43 18.25 5.94
C THR A 501 23.10 19.68 5.50
N GLU A 502 22.12 20.33 6.13
CA GLU A 502 21.76 21.73 5.85
C GLU A 502 22.89 22.71 6.20
N ARG A 503 23.59 22.48 7.33
CA ARG A 503 24.75 23.30 7.71
C ARG A 503 25.90 23.19 6.71
N ARG A 504 26.22 21.97 6.26
CA ARG A 504 27.24 21.74 5.21
C ARG A 504 26.86 22.40 3.89
N ALA A 505 25.59 22.32 3.49
CA ALA A 505 25.12 22.96 2.26
C ALA A 505 25.28 24.50 2.32
N LYS A 506 24.93 25.12 3.46
CA LYS A 506 25.09 26.57 3.67
C LYS A 506 26.56 27.00 3.63
N GLN A 507 27.46 26.20 4.19
CA GLN A 507 28.91 26.48 4.22
C GLN A 507 29.56 26.38 2.83
N VAL A 508 29.12 25.44 1.99
CA VAL A 508 29.57 25.34 0.59
C VAL A 508 29.05 26.51 -0.25
N THR A 509 27.83 26.98 0.01
CA THR A 509 27.29 28.16 -0.69
C THR A 509 27.93 29.48 -0.26
N SER A 510 28.39 29.61 0.99
CA SER A 510 29.14 30.81 1.42
C SER A 510 30.54 30.82 0.80
N SER A 511 31.25 29.68 0.82
CA SER A 511 32.58 29.54 0.22
C SER A 511 32.64 29.68 -1.30
N ARG A 512 31.50 29.73 -2.01
CA ARG A 512 31.41 30.00 -3.45
C ARG A 512 31.05 31.45 -3.77
N ARG A 513 30.65 32.24 -2.76
CA ARG A 513 30.36 33.67 -2.89
C ARG A 513 31.55 34.54 -2.52
N ASP A 514 32.46 34.01 -1.71
CA ASP A 514 33.82 34.51 -1.49
C ASP A 514 34.74 33.97 -2.59
#